data_AF-A0A355F9N1-F1
#
_entry.id   AF-A0A355F9N1-F1
#
_cell.length_a   1.000
_cell.length_b   1.000
_cell.length_c   1.000
_cell.angle_alpha   90.00
_cell.angle_beta   90.00
_cell.angle_gamma   90.00
#
_symmetry.space_group_name_H-M   'P 1'
#
loop_
_entity.id
_entity.type
_entity.pdbx_description
1 polymer ?
#
loop_
_entity_poly.entity_id
_entity_poly.type
_entity_poly.pdbx_seq_one_letter_code
_entity_poly.pdbx_strand_id
1 'polypeptide(L)'
;MTQRILGLSAFHADASAAAVQDGRFLAGVEEERFRRIKHWAGFPEQALRFCLAELGVEMAGVEALAVSRQPRAYFLRKALLALTHPRSLRRAAGRVRNLAQIQSLEERIAAAFGRSPRVHPVEHHLAHVASAFFCSPFEDAMCLTVDGFGDFVSTMLAHGRGNRLEVLERVHFP
;
A
#
# COMPACT_ATOMS: atom_id res chain seq x y z
N MET A 1 5.81 0.83 -25.30
CA MET A 1 6.01 1.90 -24.29
C MET A 1 6.47 1.23 -23.02
N THR A 2 7.46 1.81 -22.32
CA THR A 2 7.99 1.28 -21.05
C THR A 2 7.01 1.58 -19.92
N GLN A 3 6.54 0.56 -19.22
CA GLN A 3 5.66 0.70 -18.05
C GLN A 3 6.49 0.99 -16.81
N ARG A 4 6.12 2.06 -16.08
CA ARG A 4 6.80 2.47 -14.83
C ARG A 4 5.77 2.70 -13.75
N ILE A 5 5.84 1.91 -12.69
CA ILE A 5 4.89 1.91 -11.58
C ILE A 5 5.65 2.16 -10.29
N LEU A 6 5.12 3.05 -9.45
CA LEU A 6 5.59 3.23 -8.09
C LEU A 6 4.62 2.59 -7.10
N GLY A 7 5.12 1.80 -6.16
CA GLY A 7 4.39 1.31 -5.00
C GLY A 7 4.60 2.20 -3.79
N LEU A 8 3.58 2.37 -2.95
CA LEU A 8 3.62 3.24 -1.78
C LEU A 8 2.94 2.61 -0.56
N SER A 9 3.58 2.75 0.59
CA SER A 9 2.96 2.68 1.91
C SER A 9 3.12 4.03 2.60
N ALA A 10 2.02 4.62 3.08
CA ALA A 10 2.03 5.95 3.69
C ALA A 10 0.96 6.07 4.79
N PHE A 11 1.18 6.99 5.73
CA PHE A 11 0.23 7.30 6.82
C PHE A 11 -0.08 6.11 7.76
N HIS A 12 0.86 5.17 7.81
CA HIS A 12 0.95 4.07 8.74
C HIS A 12 2.43 3.83 9.02
N ALA A 13 2.75 3.09 10.10
CA ALA A 13 4.14 2.72 10.37
C ALA A 13 4.79 2.08 9.14
N ASP A 14 6.10 2.26 9.03
CA ASP A 14 6.93 1.71 7.96
C ASP A 14 6.56 2.26 6.57
N ALA A 15 6.32 3.58 6.50
CA ALA A 15 6.11 4.27 5.25
C ALA A 15 7.32 4.09 4.32
N SER A 16 7.04 3.71 3.07
CA SER A 16 8.02 3.19 2.12
C SER A 16 7.57 3.41 0.69
N ALA A 17 8.51 3.30 -0.25
CA ALA A 17 8.25 3.33 -1.67
C ALA A 17 8.98 2.18 -2.39
N ALA A 18 8.45 1.75 -3.52
CA ALA A 18 9.03 0.75 -4.40
C ALA A 18 8.90 1.15 -5.87
N ALA A 19 9.87 0.76 -6.69
CA ALA A 19 9.90 0.99 -8.13
C ALA A 19 9.82 -0.32 -8.91
N VAL A 20 8.91 -0.37 -9.88
CA VAL A 20 8.74 -1.48 -10.81
C VAL A 20 8.76 -0.93 -12.24
N GLN A 21 9.54 -1.57 -13.11
CA GLN A 21 9.61 -1.25 -14.53
C GLN A 21 9.41 -2.51 -15.36
N ASP A 22 8.45 -2.47 -16.29
CA ASP A 22 8.15 -3.59 -17.20
C ASP A 22 8.00 -4.95 -16.47
N GLY A 23 7.34 -4.93 -15.30
CA GLY A 23 7.12 -6.10 -14.45
C GLY A 23 8.32 -6.52 -13.60
N ARG A 24 9.45 -5.82 -13.67
CA ARG A 24 10.65 -6.10 -12.86
C ARG A 24 10.73 -5.15 -11.68
N PHE A 25 10.89 -5.71 -10.49
CA PHE A 25 11.25 -4.95 -9.31
C PHE A 25 12.67 -4.38 -9.47
N LEU A 26 12.82 -3.07 -9.28
CA LEU A 26 14.10 -2.38 -9.39
C LEU A 26 14.64 -1.99 -8.02
N ALA A 27 13.80 -1.35 -7.20
CA ALA A 27 14.22 -0.80 -5.93
C ALA A 27 13.06 -0.70 -4.95
N GLY A 28 13.35 -0.72 -3.65
CA GLY A 28 12.39 -0.48 -2.59
C GLY A 28 13.10 -0.06 -1.31
N VAL A 29 12.56 0.94 -0.62
CA VAL A 29 13.20 1.51 0.57
C VAL A 29 12.16 2.14 1.51
N GLU A 30 12.42 1.99 2.80
CA GLU A 30 11.64 2.65 3.85
C GLU A 30 12.16 4.06 4.13
N GLU A 31 11.24 4.99 4.39
CA GLU A 31 11.56 6.39 4.67
C GLU A 31 12.38 6.56 5.97
N GLU A 32 12.23 5.64 6.93
CA GLU A 32 13.01 5.67 8.17
C GLU A 32 14.52 5.58 7.93
N ARG A 33 14.95 4.98 6.80
CA ARG A 33 16.36 4.88 6.42
C ARG A 33 16.97 6.25 6.14
N PHE A 34 16.20 7.16 5.56
CA PHE A 34 16.60 8.54 5.28
C PHE A 34 16.37 9.47 6.47
N ARG A 35 15.17 9.39 7.08
CA ARG A 35 14.78 10.31 8.16
C ARG A 35 15.44 10.00 9.50
N ARG A 36 15.93 8.77 9.67
CA ARG A 36 16.49 8.25 10.93
C ARG A 36 15.49 8.29 12.09
N ILE A 37 14.20 8.31 11.77
CA ILE A 37 13.09 8.22 12.71
C ILE A 37 12.45 6.85 12.50
N LYS A 38 12.61 5.95 13.47
CA LYS A 38 12.06 4.59 13.41
C LYS A 38 10.55 4.61 13.22
N HIS A 39 10.04 3.69 12.42
CA HIS A 39 8.63 3.51 12.11
C HIS A 39 7.98 4.80 11.61
N TRP A 40 8.69 5.52 10.73
CA TRP A 40 8.17 6.76 10.17
C TRP A 40 6.81 6.51 9.53
N ALA A 41 5.79 7.21 10.05
CA ALA A 41 4.40 7.03 9.65
C ALA A 41 3.85 8.17 8.78
N GLY A 42 4.72 9.00 8.22
CA GLY A 42 4.36 10.19 7.45
C GLY A 42 4.33 9.95 5.94
N PHE A 43 4.67 11.00 5.18
CA PHE A 43 4.91 10.89 3.73
C PHE A 43 6.27 10.24 3.48
N PRO A 44 6.38 9.23 2.60
CA PRO A 44 7.66 8.66 2.20
C PRO A 44 8.30 9.45 1.04
N GLU A 45 8.60 10.73 1.28
CA GLU A 45 9.12 11.62 0.22
C GLU A 45 10.51 11.23 -0.26
N GLN A 46 11.42 10.93 0.65
CA GLN A 46 12.80 10.58 0.31
C GLN A 46 12.88 9.21 -0.37
N ALA A 47 12.06 8.25 0.09
CA ALA A 47 11.91 6.96 -0.56
C ALA A 47 11.36 7.08 -1.99
N LEU A 48 10.37 7.96 -2.22
CA LEU A 48 9.88 8.25 -3.57
C LEU A 48 10.97 8.88 -4.45
N ARG A 49 11.71 9.86 -3.94
CA ARG A 49 12.84 10.49 -4.66
C ARG A 49 13.90 9.45 -5.05
N PHE A 50 14.23 8.55 -4.13
CA PHE A 50 15.14 7.45 -4.39
C PHE A 50 14.62 6.53 -5.50
N CYS A 51 13.37 6.07 -5.40
CA CYS A 51 12.77 5.20 -6.42
C CYS A 51 12.69 5.85 -7.82
N LEU A 52 12.42 7.16 -7.89
CA LEU A 52 12.45 7.92 -9.14
C LEU A 52 13.86 8.00 -9.74
N ALA A 53 14.87 8.20 -8.89
CA ALA A 53 16.27 8.22 -9.32
C ALA A 53 16.70 6.85 -9.88
N GLU A 54 16.32 5.75 -9.22
CA GLU A 54 16.57 4.38 -9.69
C GLU A 54 15.86 4.07 -11.02
N LEU A 55 14.68 4.64 -11.26
CA LEU A 55 13.99 4.56 -12.55
C LEU A 55 14.61 5.46 -13.63
N GLY A 56 15.47 6.41 -13.24
CA GLY A 56 16.03 7.43 -14.14
C GLY A 56 14.97 8.37 -14.74
N VAL A 57 13.87 8.61 -14.03
CA VAL A 57 12.76 9.46 -14.52
C VAL A 57 12.27 10.42 -13.45
N GLU A 58 11.65 11.50 -13.91
CA GLU A 58 10.80 12.34 -13.06
C GLU A 58 9.40 11.72 -12.91
N MET A 59 8.60 12.26 -11.98
CA MET A 59 7.23 11.81 -11.72
C MET A 59 6.33 11.84 -12.98
N ALA A 60 6.64 12.69 -13.97
CA ALA A 60 5.93 12.72 -15.25
C ALA A 60 6.15 11.45 -16.11
N GLY A 61 7.23 10.71 -15.89
CA GLY A 61 7.52 9.44 -16.54
C GLY A 61 6.91 8.22 -15.86
N VAL A 62 6.18 8.41 -14.75
CA VAL A 62 5.49 7.35 -13.99
C VAL A 62 4.04 7.25 -14.49
N GLU A 63 3.62 6.03 -14.83
CA GLU A 63 2.30 5.77 -15.40
C GLU A 63 1.23 5.68 -14.31
N ALA A 64 1.55 4.98 -13.22
CA ALA A 64 0.62 4.72 -12.13
C ALA A 64 1.34 4.63 -10.79
N LEU A 65 0.61 4.94 -9.71
CA LEU A 65 1.07 4.76 -8.35
C LEU A 65 0.13 3.80 -7.62
N ALA A 66 0.65 2.68 -7.12
CA ALA A 66 -0.09 1.71 -6.33
C ALA A 66 0.07 2.01 -4.83
N VAL A 67 -1.03 2.11 -4.09
CA VAL A 67 -1.00 2.34 -2.64
C VAL A 67 -1.50 1.09 -1.95
N SER A 68 -0.73 0.59 -0.98
CA SER A 68 -1.01 -0.63 -0.18
C SER A 68 -2.17 -0.46 0.82
N ARG A 69 -3.24 0.22 0.40
CA ARG A 69 -4.42 0.43 1.20
C ARG A 69 -5.67 0.67 0.36
N GLN A 70 -6.75 -0.02 0.71
CA GLN A 70 -8.08 0.13 0.08
C GLN A 70 -9.12 0.65 1.09
N PRO A 71 -9.29 1.97 1.26
CA PRO A 71 -10.20 2.54 2.26
C PRO A 71 -11.65 2.03 2.15
N ARG A 72 -12.12 1.81 0.92
CA ARG A 72 -13.49 1.35 0.60
C ARG A 72 -13.73 -0.14 0.86
N ALA A 73 -12.69 -0.94 1.08
CA ALA A 73 -12.85 -2.37 1.37
C ALA A 73 -13.70 -2.58 2.63
N TYR A 74 -14.62 -3.54 2.59
CA TYR A 74 -15.45 -3.97 3.72
C TYR A 74 -16.19 -2.84 4.46
N PHE A 75 -16.59 -1.79 3.74
CA PHE A 75 -17.22 -0.59 4.33
C PHE A 75 -18.41 -0.91 5.24
N LEU A 76 -19.32 -1.79 4.80
CA LEU A 76 -20.49 -2.20 5.60
C LEU A 76 -20.09 -2.88 6.92
N ARG A 77 -19.08 -3.76 6.89
CA ARG A 77 -18.58 -4.43 8.10
C ARG A 77 -17.92 -3.43 9.05
N LYS A 78 -17.13 -2.49 8.50
CA LYS A 78 -16.53 -1.39 9.27
C LYS A 78 -17.60 -0.53 9.95
N ALA A 79 -18.71 -0.24 9.26
CA ALA A 79 -19.83 0.55 9.79
C ALA A 79 -20.60 -0.21 10.89
N LEU A 80 -20.92 -1.49 10.66
CA LEU A 80 -21.60 -2.33 11.65
C LEU A 80 -20.78 -2.49 12.93
N LEU A 81 -19.46 -2.71 12.81
CA LEU A 81 -18.58 -2.78 13.97
C LEU A 81 -18.57 -1.46 14.76
N ALA A 82 -18.59 -0.32 14.07
CA ALA A 82 -18.61 0.99 14.71
C ALA A 82 -19.90 1.21 15.53
N LEU A 83 -21.04 0.72 15.03
CA LEU A 83 -22.34 0.81 15.70
C LEU A 83 -22.45 -0.11 16.92
N THR A 84 -21.88 -1.32 16.83
CA THR A 84 -22.00 -2.35 17.89
C THR A 84 -21.04 -2.14 19.05
N HIS A 85 -19.93 -1.41 18.84
CA HIS A 85 -18.90 -1.22 19.86
C HIS A 85 -18.69 0.29 20.15
N PRO A 86 -19.38 0.90 21.12
CA PRO A 86 -19.33 2.35 21.37
C PRO A 86 -17.95 2.88 21.80
N ARG A 87 -17.05 2.02 22.32
CA ARG A 87 -15.63 2.37 22.57
C ARG A 87 -14.83 2.60 21.27
N SER A 88 -15.35 2.16 20.12
CA SER A 88 -14.78 2.41 18.79
C SER A 88 -14.97 3.86 18.32
N LEU A 89 -15.89 4.64 18.93
CA LEU A 89 -16.09 6.06 18.59
C LEU A 89 -14.87 6.93 18.89
N ARG A 90 -14.13 6.65 19.98
CA ARG A 90 -12.83 7.31 20.23
C ARG A 90 -11.77 6.96 19.18
N ARG A 91 -11.83 5.76 18.60
CA ARG A 91 -10.98 5.33 17.46
C ARG A 91 -11.47 5.93 16.12
N ALA A 92 -12.75 6.29 16.01
CA ALA A 92 -13.32 6.92 14.83
C ALA A 92 -12.70 8.29 14.53
N ALA A 93 -12.39 9.09 15.57
CA ALA A 93 -11.68 10.36 15.39
C ALA A 93 -10.26 10.19 14.79
N GLY A 94 -9.55 9.12 15.17
CA GLY A 94 -8.27 8.74 14.55
C GLY A 94 -8.43 8.29 13.09
N ARG A 95 -9.52 7.58 12.78
CA ARG A 95 -9.86 7.18 11.40
C ARG A 95 -10.20 8.36 10.50
N VAL A 96 -10.95 9.35 10.99
CA VAL A 96 -11.27 10.56 10.22
C VAL A 96 -10.01 11.38 9.91
N ARG A 97 -9.12 11.56 10.91
CA ARG A 97 -7.81 12.20 10.69
C ARG A 97 -6.97 11.47 9.65
N ASN A 98 -6.97 10.14 9.71
CA ASN A 98 -6.20 9.31 8.80
C ASN A 98 -6.81 9.28 7.38
N LEU A 99 -8.14 9.33 7.25
CA LEU A 99 -8.82 9.50 5.95
C LEU A 99 -8.51 10.85 5.30
N ALA A 100 -8.49 11.94 6.08
CA ALA A 100 -8.09 13.27 5.59
C ALA A 100 -6.63 13.27 5.11
N GLN A 101 -5.74 12.57 5.81
CA GLN A 101 -4.35 12.39 5.39
C GLN A 101 -4.22 11.58 4.09
N ILE A 102 -5.03 10.54 3.88
CA ILE A 102 -5.01 9.76 2.62
C ILE A 102 -5.59 10.56 1.46
N GLN A 103 -6.68 11.32 1.67
CA GLN A 103 -7.23 12.19 0.63
C GLN A 103 -6.21 13.24 0.17
N SER A 104 -5.30 13.64 1.07
CA SER A 104 -4.17 14.51 0.72
C SER A 104 -3.01 13.79 0.04
N LEU A 105 -3.07 12.48 -0.25
CA LEU A 105 -1.91 11.79 -0.84
C LEU A 105 -1.60 12.31 -2.25
N GLU A 106 -2.60 12.40 -3.12
CA GLU A 106 -2.44 12.95 -4.47
C GLU A 106 -1.99 14.42 -4.40
N GLU A 107 -2.56 15.21 -3.50
CA GLU A 107 -2.18 16.60 -3.26
C GLU A 107 -0.72 16.73 -2.78
N ARG A 108 -0.27 15.85 -1.88
CA ARG A 108 1.10 15.85 -1.35
C ARG A 108 2.11 15.36 -2.39
N ILE A 109 1.73 14.38 -3.22
CA ILE A 109 2.54 13.96 -4.36
C ILE A 109 2.65 15.12 -5.36
N ALA A 110 1.53 15.76 -5.71
CA ALA A 110 1.53 16.90 -6.61
C ALA A 110 2.34 18.08 -6.06
N ALA A 111 2.24 18.37 -4.76
CA ALA A 111 3.01 19.43 -4.12
C ALA A 111 4.53 19.13 -4.10
N ALA A 112 4.92 17.87 -3.89
CA ALA A 112 6.33 17.48 -3.79
C ALA A 112 7.01 17.22 -5.15
N PHE A 113 6.23 16.84 -6.17
CA PHE A 113 6.74 16.34 -7.46
C PHE A 113 6.09 17.02 -8.68
N GLY A 114 5.29 18.07 -8.48
CA GLY A 114 4.63 18.87 -9.53
C GLY A 114 3.39 18.23 -10.15
N ARG A 115 3.17 16.92 -9.97
CA ARG A 115 1.97 16.20 -10.40
C ARG A 115 1.78 14.91 -9.63
N SER A 116 0.55 14.38 -9.64
CA SER A 116 0.26 13.02 -9.20
C SER A 116 -0.15 12.16 -10.40
N PRO A 117 0.49 11.00 -10.63
CA PRO A 117 -0.05 9.96 -11.49
C PRO A 117 -1.38 9.43 -10.94
N ARG A 118 -2.05 8.60 -11.73
CA ARG A 118 -3.26 7.92 -11.27
C ARG A 118 -2.92 7.01 -10.08
N VAL A 119 -3.65 7.19 -8.98
CA VAL A 119 -3.50 6.36 -7.80
C VAL A 119 -4.41 5.13 -7.87
N HIS A 120 -3.81 3.97 -7.65
CA HIS A 120 -4.46 2.67 -7.60
C HIS A 120 -4.38 2.13 -6.18
N PRO A 121 -5.48 2.21 -5.41
CA PRO A 121 -5.52 1.59 -4.11
C PRO A 121 -5.57 0.06 -4.27
N VAL A 122 -4.80 -0.64 -3.45
CA VAL A 122 -4.66 -2.11 -3.41
C VAL A 122 -4.93 -2.56 -1.99
N GLU A 123 -5.70 -3.63 -1.81
CA GLU A 123 -5.98 -4.17 -0.48
C GLU A 123 -4.67 -4.57 0.23
N HIS A 124 -4.49 -4.16 1.48
CA HIS A 124 -3.26 -4.33 2.27
C HIS A 124 -2.72 -5.77 2.26
N HIS A 125 -3.58 -6.74 2.56
CA HIS A 125 -3.19 -8.16 2.53
C HIS A 125 -2.89 -8.68 1.12
N LEU A 126 -3.58 -8.17 0.10
CA LEU A 126 -3.27 -8.51 -1.29
C LEU A 126 -1.90 -7.95 -1.69
N ALA A 127 -1.52 -6.77 -1.21
CA ALA A 127 -0.19 -6.21 -1.39
C ALA A 127 0.88 -7.09 -0.71
N HIS A 128 0.61 -7.61 0.50
CA HIS A 128 1.49 -8.59 1.15
C HIS A 128 1.63 -9.90 0.35
N VAL A 129 0.52 -10.44 -0.17
CA VAL A 129 0.57 -11.63 -1.03
C VAL A 129 1.41 -11.34 -2.28
N ALA A 130 1.19 -10.21 -2.94
CA ALA A 130 1.88 -9.83 -4.16
C ALA A 130 3.38 -9.62 -3.95
N SER A 131 3.79 -8.99 -2.85
CA SER A 131 5.20 -8.75 -2.55
C SER A 131 5.97 -10.05 -2.24
N ALA A 132 5.27 -11.08 -1.76
CA ALA A 132 5.85 -12.40 -1.55
C ALA A 132 5.85 -13.23 -2.84
N PHE A 133 4.70 -13.39 -3.49
CA PHE A 133 4.54 -14.30 -4.64
C PHE A 133 5.36 -13.85 -5.85
N PHE A 134 5.22 -12.58 -6.27
CA PHE A 134 5.91 -12.09 -7.48
C PHE A 134 7.42 -11.90 -7.30
N CYS A 135 7.90 -11.90 -6.06
CA CYS A 135 9.34 -11.91 -5.74
C CYS A 135 9.88 -13.32 -5.48
N SER A 136 9.01 -14.33 -5.45
CA SER A 136 9.40 -15.72 -5.25
C SER A 136 9.80 -16.38 -6.58
N PRO A 137 10.59 -17.47 -6.56
CA PRO A 137 10.93 -18.21 -7.78
C PRO A 137 9.81 -19.13 -8.27
N PHE A 138 8.64 -19.14 -7.63
CA PHE A 138 7.56 -20.10 -7.91
C PHE A 138 6.56 -19.53 -8.92
N GLU A 139 6.23 -20.32 -9.94
CA GLU A 139 5.17 -19.99 -10.89
C GLU A 139 3.77 -20.34 -10.38
N ASP A 140 3.66 -21.22 -9.40
CA ASP A 140 2.41 -21.70 -8.81
C ASP A 140 2.64 -21.96 -7.31
N ALA A 141 1.94 -21.22 -6.44
CA ALA A 141 2.10 -21.34 -4.99
C ALA A 141 0.86 -20.89 -4.21
N MET A 142 0.65 -21.53 -3.07
CA MET A 142 -0.27 -21.04 -2.04
C MET A 142 0.40 -19.95 -1.22
N CYS A 143 -0.31 -18.85 -0.98
CA CYS A 143 0.16 -17.70 -0.23
C CYS A 143 -0.72 -17.49 1.00
N LEU A 144 -0.10 -17.35 2.16
CA LEU A 144 -0.76 -17.04 3.42
C LEU A 144 -0.17 -15.76 4.00
N THR A 145 -1.03 -14.80 4.33
CA THR A 145 -0.62 -13.61 5.09
C THR A 145 -1.28 -13.64 6.45
N VAL A 146 -0.52 -13.35 7.49
CA VAL A 146 -0.99 -13.24 8.88
C VAL A 146 -0.46 -11.91 9.42
N ASP A 147 -1.36 -10.98 9.70
CA ASP A 147 -1.03 -9.64 10.18
C ASP A 147 -2.04 -9.22 11.25
N GLY A 148 -1.76 -8.14 11.98
CA GLY A 148 -2.68 -7.59 12.97
C GLY A 148 -3.98 -7.11 12.33
N PHE A 149 -3.89 -6.13 11.42
CA PHE A 149 -5.06 -5.53 10.79
C PHE A 149 -4.71 -4.74 9.52
N GLY A 150 -5.23 -5.19 8.38
CA GLY A 150 -5.15 -4.48 7.10
C GLY A 150 -6.51 -4.44 6.41
N ASP A 151 -7.04 -3.24 6.16
CA ASP A 151 -8.30 -3.05 5.43
C ASP A 151 -9.54 -3.83 5.93
N PHE A 152 -9.55 -4.28 7.19
CA PHE A 152 -10.57 -5.16 7.82
C PHE A 152 -10.34 -6.68 7.69
N VAL A 153 -9.17 -7.05 7.20
CA VAL A 153 -8.66 -8.42 7.15
C VAL A 153 -7.51 -8.54 8.15
N SER A 154 -7.35 -9.71 8.75
CA SER A 154 -6.19 -10.08 9.59
C SER A 154 -5.44 -11.28 9.01
N THR A 155 -6.09 -12.10 8.19
CA THR A 155 -5.45 -13.24 7.51
C THR A 155 -6.05 -13.41 6.13
N MET A 156 -5.20 -13.69 5.14
CA MET A 156 -5.64 -13.98 3.77
C MET A 156 -4.92 -15.21 3.23
N LEU A 157 -5.69 -16.13 2.66
CA LEU A 157 -5.21 -17.26 1.86
C LEU A 157 -5.49 -16.97 0.39
N ALA A 158 -4.46 -17.09 -0.44
CA ALA A 158 -4.55 -16.87 -1.88
C ALA A 158 -3.77 -17.95 -2.66
N HIS A 159 -4.15 -18.16 -3.92
CA HIS A 159 -3.41 -18.97 -4.88
C HIS A 159 -2.76 -18.04 -5.90
N GLY A 160 -1.43 -18.04 -5.94
CA GLY A 160 -0.67 -17.37 -6.98
C GLY A 160 -0.37 -18.32 -8.13
N ARG A 161 -0.65 -17.90 -9.37
CA ARG A 161 -0.30 -18.65 -10.58
C ARG A 161 0.09 -17.72 -11.73
N GLY A 162 1.33 -17.85 -12.21
CA GLY A 162 1.91 -16.99 -13.23
C GLY A 162 1.88 -15.52 -12.80
N ASN A 163 1.07 -14.70 -13.48
CA ASN A 163 0.90 -13.28 -13.16
C ASN A 163 -0.43 -12.97 -12.45
N ARG A 164 -1.10 -13.97 -11.87
CA ARG A 164 -2.41 -13.82 -11.23
C ARG A 164 -2.36 -14.23 -9.77
N LEU A 165 -3.21 -13.58 -8.98
CA LEU A 165 -3.49 -13.91 -7.59
C LEU A 165 -5.00 -14.10 -7.46
N GLU A 166 -5.41 -15.27 -6.99
CA GLU A 166 -6.80 -15.57 -6.65
C GLU A 166 -6.93 -15.62 -5.13
N VAL A 167 -7.77 -14.77 -4.54
CA VAL A 167 -8.00 -14.82 -3.09
C VAL A 167 -9.07 -15.84 -2.78
N LEU A 168 -8.68 -16.87 -2.02
CA LEU A 168 -9.53 -18.02 -1.69
C LEU A 168 -10.28 -17.80 -0.37
N GLU A 169 -9.59 -17.28 0.65
CA GLU A 169 -10.18 -17.08 1.98
C GLU A 169 -9.65 -15.81 2.66
N ARG A 170 -10.50 -15.22 3.51
CA ARG A 170 -10.14 -14.08 4.35
C ARG A 170 -10.73 -14.25 5.75
N VAL A 171 -9.90 -14.09 6.75
CA VAL A 171 -10.33 -13.90 8.14
C VAL A 171 -10.43 -12.41 8.39
N HIS A 172 -11.64 -11.94 8.70
CA HIS A 172 -11.91 -10.54 8.98
C HIS A 172 -11.58 -10.21 10.43
N PHE A 173 -11.24 -8.95 10.67
CA PHE A 173 -11.03 -8.45 12.02
C PHE A 173 -12.31 -8.53 12.85
N PRO A 174 -12.24 -9.01 14.12
CA PRO A 174 -13.40 -9.14 15.00
C PRO A 174 -13.97 -7.79 15.49
#